data_AF-A0AAD8FEW1-F1
#
_entry.id   AF-A0AAD8FEW1-F1
#
_cell.length_a   1.000
_cell.length_b   1.000
_cell.length_c   1.000
_cell.angle_alpha   90.00
_cell.angle_beta   90.00
_cell.angle_gamma   90.00
#
_symmetry.space_group_name_H-M   'P 1'
#
loop_
_entity.id
_entity.type
_entity.pdbx_description
1 polymer ?
#
loop_
_entity_poly.entity_id
_entity_poly.type
_entity_poly.pdbx_seq_one_letter_code
_entity_poly.pdbx_strand_id
1 'polypeptide(L)'
;MNFEIPPGLTDLLQEFTVAVLRARPQNLEAFACEYFNKLNEKKNPSLKGNSIRFQTEKTIIKDNNNDTGDEDEDDDPPAPPQARDRRKSVSAERYDPEADDDQGYTKVVHPKSDDQRKRLTDAIKHILLFRSLDQEQMQEVLDAMFEKEVSPGQEIITQGDDGDNFYVID
;
A
#
# COMPACT_ATOMS: atom_id res chain seq x y z
N MET A 1 -39.39 1.69 -31.22
CA MET A 1 -39.16 0.66 -30.20
C MET A 1 -39.45 1.29 -28.86
N ASN A 2 -40.43 0.79 -28.13
CA ASN A 2 -40.78 1.29 -26.79
C ASN A 2 -39.94 0.50 -25.79
N PHE A 3 -38.89 1.10 -25.25
CA PHE A 3 -38.06 0.46 -24.23
C PHE A 3 -38.63 0.79 -22.86
N GLU A 4 -39.28 -0.18 -22.22
CA GLU A 4 -39.69 -0.06 -20.83
C GLU A 4 -38.48 -0.28 -19.93
N ILE A 5 -38.20 0.68 -19.05
CA ILE A 5 -37.09 0.61 -18.10
C ILE A 5 -37.48 -0.41 -17.02
N PRO A 6 -36.68 -1.47 -16.82
CA PRO A 6 -36.95 -2.44 -15.77
C PRO A 6 -36.96 -1.79 -14.39
N PRO A 7 -37.91 -2.17 -13.51
CA PRO A 7 -37.96 -1.64 -12.15
C PRO A 7 -36.67 -1.99 -11.39
N GLY A 8 -36.07 -0.99 -10.74
CA GLY A 8 -34.83 -1.12 -9.97
C GLY A 8 -33.53 -0.92 -10.75
N LEU A 9 -33.57 -0.76 -12.08
CA LEU A 9 -32.38 -0.43 -12.87
C LEU A 9 -31.82 0.96 -12.52
N THR A 10 -32.72 1.93 -12.32
CA THR A 10 -32.36 3.31 -11.95
C THR A 10 -31.60 3.36 -10.64
N ASP A 11 -32.12 2.67 -9.62
CA ASP A 11 -31.56 2.68 -8.27
C ASP A 11 -30.19 1.98 -8.24
N LEU A 12 -30.07 0.85 -8.94
CA LEU A 12 -28.83 0.11 -9.09
C LEU A 12 -27.71 0.97 -9.71
N LEU A 13 -28.01 1.64 -10.82
CA LEU A 13 -27.04 2.49 -11.51
C LEU A 13 -26.70 3.75 -10.71
N GLN A 14 -27.67 4.28 -9.95
CA GLN A 14 -27.44 5.41 -9.05
C GLN A 14 -26.48 5.02 -7.91
N GLU A 15 -26.67 3.87 -7.28
CA GLU A 15 -25.76 3.37 -6.23
C GLU A 15 -24.34 3.13 -6.77
N PHE A 16 -24.21 2.54 -7.96
CA PHE A 16 -22.93 2.36 -8.63
C PHE A 16 -22.26 3.72 -8.90
N THR A 17 -23.01 4.70 -9.40
CA THR A 17 -22.49 6.04 -9.69
C THR A 17 -21.97 6.72 -8.42
N VAL A 18 -22.68 6.59 -7.30
CA VAL A 18 -22.20 7.09 -6.00
C VAL A 18 -20.90 6.41 -5.58
N ALA A 19 -20.78 5.10 -5.81
CA ALA A 19 -19.57 4.35 -5.50
C ALA A 19 -18.36 4.82 -6.34
N VAL A 20 -18.57 5.08 -7.65
CA VAL A 20 -17.54 5.64 -8.55
C VAL A 20 -17.10 7.03 -8.08
N LEU A 21 -18.04 7.92 -7.74
CA LEU A 21 -17.72 9.28 -7.29
C LEU A 21 -16.94 9.31 -5.97
N ARG A 22 -17.17 8.33 -5.09
CA ARG A 22 -16.44 8.19 -3.82
C ARG A 22 -15.05 7.59 -4.02
N ALA A 23 -14.94 6.53 -4.81
CA ALA A 23 -13.69 5.79 -4.97
C ALA A 23 -12.73 6.42 -6.00
N ARG A 24 -13.24 7.23 -6.94
CA ARG A 24 -12.49 7.85 -8.05
C ARG A 24 -11.51 6.87 -8.73
N PRO A 25 -11.98 5.71 -9.20
CA PRO A 25 -11.11 4.71 -9.83
C PRO A 25 -10.56 5.23 -11.16
N GLN A 26 -9.30 4.88 -11.47
CA GLN A 26 -8.69 5.21 -12.77
C GLN A 26 -9.29 4.41 -13.93
N ASN A 27 -9.74 3.17 -13.68
CA ASN A 27 -10.38 2.31 -14.67
C ASN A 27 -11.82 1.98 -14.22
N LEU A 28 -12.80 2.52 -14.94
CA LEU A 28 -14.21 2.37 -14.64
C LEU A 28 -14.75 0.97 -14.95
N GLU A 29 -14.23 0.30 -15.98
CA GLU A 29 -14.70 -1.03 -16.41
C GLU A 29 -14.30 -2.09 -15.40
N ALA A 30 -13.04 -2.08 -14.97
CA ALA A 30 -12.54 -2.98 -13.94
C ALA A 30 -13.30 -2.78 -12.61
N PHE A 31 -13.55 -1.52 -12.24
CA PHE A 31 -14.32 -1.18 -11.05
C PHE A 31 -15.78 -1.63 -11.14
N ALA A 32 -16.41 -1.54 -12.31
CA ALA A 32 -17.77 -2.04 -12.54
C ALA A 32 -17.86 -3.54 -12.33
N CYS A 33 -16.95 -4.32 -12.93
CA CYS A 33 -16.89 -5.78 -12.76
C CYS A 33 -16.77 -6.15 -11.29
N GLU A 34 -15.85 -5.52 -10.56
CA GLU A 34 -15.65 -5.79 -9.14
C GLU A 34 -16.88 -5.39 -8.30
N TYR A 35 -17.44 -4.21 -8.56
CA TYR A 35 -18.59 -3.69 -7.82
C TYR A 35 -19.83 -4.59 -7.98
N PHE A 36 -20.18 -4.97 -9.20
CA PHE A 36 -21.36 -5.80 -9.44
C PHE A 36 -21.16 -7.25 -8.99
N ASN A 37 -19.93 -7.78 -9.05
CA ASN A 37 -19.62 -9.09 -8.46
C ASN A 37 -19.81 -9.08 -6.95
N LYS A 38 -19.26 -8.09 -6.24
CA LYS A 38 -19.46 -7.92 -4.79
C LYS A 38 -20.93 -7.69 -4.42
N LEU A 39 -21.66 -6.92 -5.24
CA LEU A 39 -23.08 -6.67 -5.03
C LEU A 39 -23.90 -7.95 -5.17
N ASN A 40 -23.56 -8.79 -6.16
CA ASN A 40 -24.22 -10.08 -6.36
C ASN A 40 -23.89 -11.07 -5.22
N GLU A 41 -22.65 -11.12 -4.75
CA GLU A 41 -22.25 -11.95 -3.60
C GLU A 41 -23.02 -11.60 -2.32
N LYS A 42 -23.20 -10.29 -2.07
CA LYS A 42 -23.95 -9.81 -0.91
C LYS A 42 -25.44 -10.15 -0.99
N LYS A 43 -26.00 -10.18 -2.20
CA LYS A 43 -27.41 -10.46 -2.46
C LYS A 43 -27.73 -11.96 -2.49
N ASN A 44 -26.77 -12.79 -2.89
CA ASN A 44 -26.92 -14.25 -3.03
C ASN A 44 -25.76 -15.02 -2.36
N PRO A 45 -25.74 -15.14 -1.03
CA PRO A 45 -24.63 -15.80 -0.31
C PRO A 45 -24.53 -17.32 -0.56
N SER A 46 -25.53 -17.94 -1.20
CA SER A 46 -25.60 -19.40 -1.39
C SER A 46 -25.03 -19.91 -2.73
N LEU A 47 -24.62 -19.03 -3.65
CA LEU A 47 -24.12 -19.38 -5.00
C LEU A 47 -22.59 -19.43 -5.07
N LYS A 48 -21.91 -19.89 -4.02
CA LYS A 48 -20.43 -19.98 -3.95
C LYS A 48 -19.79 -21.03 -4.87
N GLY A 49 -20.52 -21.64 -5.80
CA GLY A 49 -20.01 -22.72 -6.65
C GLY A 49 -20.81 -22.86 -7.93
N ASN A 50 -20.63 -21.93 -8.85
CA ASN A 50 -20.56 -22.15 -10.31
C ASN A 50 -20.64 -20.79 -10.98
N SER A 51 -19.49 -20.34 -11.48
CA SER A 51 -19.40 -19.21 -12.39
C SER A 51 -20.28 -19.52 -13.62
N ILE A 52 -21.38 -18.80 -13.78
CA ILE A 52 -22.17 -18.84 -15.01
C ILE A 52 -21.34 -18.14 -16.09
N ARG A 53 -20.64 -18.92 -16.90
CA ARG A 53 -20.13 -18.48 -18.21
C ARG A 53 -21.33 -18.08 -19.06
N PHE A 54 -21.39 -16.82 -19.48
CA PHE A 54 -22.29 -16.36 -20.53
C PHE A 54 -22.01 -17.17 -21.81
N GLN A 55 -22.95 -18.03 -22.21
CA GLN A 55 -22.87 -18.76 -23.49
C GLN A 55 -23.52 -17.93 -24.60
N THR A 56 -22.69 -17.47 -25.53
CA THR A 56 -23.11 -17.20 -26.91
C THR A 56 -23.46 -18.52 -27.61
N GLU A 57 -24.35 -18.42 -28.60
CA GLU A 57 -25.23 -19.45 -29.15
C GLU A 57 -24.62 -20.76 -29.71
N LYS A 58 -25.46 -21.83 -29.68
CA LYS A 58 -25.50 -23.10 -30.47
C LYS A 58 -24.24 -24.00 -30.40
N THR A 59 -24.32 -25.28 -30.02
CA THR A 59 -24.95 -26.37 -30.79
C THR A 59 -24.96 -27.66 -29.94
N ILE A 60 -25.99 -28.49 -30.12
CA ILE A 60 -26.19 -29.81 -29.48
C ILE A 60 -25.16 -30.81 -30.02
N ILE A 61 -24.32 -31.41 -29.14
CA ILE A 61 -23.74 -32.76 -29.33
C ILE A 61 -23.66 -33.46 -27.97
N LYS A 62 -24.36 -34.59 -27.84
CA LYS A 62 -24.11 -35.66 -26.86
C LYS A 62 -22.90 -36.46 -27.36
N ASP A 63 -22.00 -36.86 -26.46
CA ASP A 63 -21.26 -38.15 -26.48
C ASP A 63 -20.14 -38.05 -25.40
N ASN A 64 -20.22 -38.80 -24.30
CA ASN A 64 -19.76 -40.18 -24.06
C ASN A 64 -18.35 -40.23 -23.46
N ASN A 65 -18.25 -41.02 -22.39
CA ASN A 65 -17.09 -41.22 -21.51
C ASN A 65 -15.90 -41.93 -22.17
N ASN A 66 -14.75 -41.76 -21.50
CA ASN A 66 -13.44 -42.42 -21.64
C ASN A 66 -12.61 -42.01 -22.85
N ASP A 67 -11.47 -41.35 -22.62
CA ASP A 67 -10.17 -41.98 -22.85
C ASP A 67 -9.04 -41.20 -22.16
N THR A 68 -8.08 -41.98 -21.75
CA THR A 68 -6.76 -41.74 -21.16
C THR A 68 -5.94 -40.65 -21.86
N GLY A 69 -5.23 -39.83 -21.08
CA GLY A 69 -4.24 -38.87 -21.54
C GLY A 69 -3.23 -38.56 -20.44
N ASP A 70 -2.08 -39.23 -20.53
CA ASP A 70 -0.84 -38.88 -19.85
C ASP A 70 -0.33 -37.49 -20.28
N GLU A 71 0.43 -36.88 -19.37
CA GLU A 71 1.31 -35.70 -19.55
C GLU A 71 0.64 -34.34 -19.74
N ASP A 72 0.67 -33.52 -18.67
CA ASP A 72 1.38 -32.23 -18.70
C ASP A 72 1.62 -31.80 -17.25
N GLU A 73 2.91 -31.74 -16.85
CA GLU A 73 3.37 -31.07 -15.64
C GLU A 73 3.20 -29.57 -15.89
N ASP A 74 1.96 -29.09 -15.83
CA ASP A 74 1.66 -27.67 -15.90
C ASP A 74 2.38 -26.98 -14.73
N ASP A 75 3.40 -26.19 -15.06
CA ASP A 75 4.02 -25.17 -14.20
C ASP A 75 2.98 -24.07 -13.95
N ASP A 76 1.90 -24.45 -13.29
CA ASP A 76 0.81 -23.58 -12.89
C ASP A 76 1.43 -22.53 -11.98
N PRO A 77 1.37 -21.23 -12.33
CA PRO A 77 1.95 -20.19 -11.50
C PRO A 77 1.35 -20.31 -10.10
N PRO A 78 2.17 -20.27 -9.03
CA PRO A 78 1.72 -20.55 -7.68
C PRO A 78 0.51 -19.68 -7.36
N ALA A 79 -0.59 -20.33 -6.96
CA ALA A 79 -1.83 -19.65 -6.61
C ALA A 79 -1.53 -18.46 -5.67
N PRO A 80 -2.12 -17.28 -5.90
CA PRO A 80 -1.82 -16.10 -5.11
C PRO A 80 -2.03 -16.42 -3.63
N PRO A 81 -1.05 -16.17 -2.74
CA PRO A 81 -1.11 -16.63 -1.37
C PRO A 81 -2.33 -16.02 -0.67
N GLN A 82 -3.36 -16.83 -0.47
CA GLN A 82 -4.52 -16.50 0.38
C GLN A 82 -4.18 -16.74 1.85
N ALA A 83 -3.08 -16.15 2.31
CA ALA A 83 -2.82 -16.00 3.74
C ALA A 83 -3.00 -14.51 4.05
N ARG A 84 -3.96 -14.19 4.91
CA ARG A 84 -4.09 -12.85 5.49
C ARG A 84 -2.79 -12.60 6.24
N ASP A 85 -1.84 -11.93 5.58
CA ASP A 85 -0.55 -11.67 6.16
C ASP A 85 -0.76 -11.01 7.53
N ARG A 86 -0.22 -11.66 8.56
CA ARG A 86 -0.47 -11.24 9.93
C ARG A 86 0.37 -10.00 10.14
N ARG A 87 -0.31 -8.86 10.32
CA ARG A 87 0.33 -7.60 10.70
C ARG A 87 1.21 -7.85 11.92
N LYS A 88 2.52 -7.58 11.78
CA LYS A 88 3.48 -7.62 12.88
C LYS A 88 3.38 -6.33 13.69
N SER A 89 3.59 -6.42 15.00
CA SER A 89 3.71 -5.25 15.87
C SER A 89 5.07 -4.58 15.69
N VAL A 90 5.11 -3.26 15.97
CA VAL A 90 6.33 -2.45 15.97
C VAL A 90 6.42 -1.70 17.31
N SER A 91 7.63 -1.55 17.85
CA SER A 91 7.90 -0.80 19.09
C SER A 91 9.27 -0.12 18.95
N ALA A 92 9.38 1.09 19.47
CA ALA A 92 10.66 1.78 19.68
C ALA A 92 11.22 1.47 21.08
N GLU A 93 12.41 1.98 21.37
CA GLU A 93 13.00 1.96 22.71
C GLU A 93 12.19 2.78 23.72
N ARG A 94 12.34 2.46 25.01
CA ARG A 94 11.64 3.16 26.08
C ARG A 94 12.39 4.44 26.44
N TYR A 95 11.69 5.56 26.38
CA TYR A 95 12.16 6.86 26.85
C TYR A 95 11.32 7.29 28.06
N ASP A 96 11.98 7.71 29.14
CA ASP A 96 11.35 8.25 30.35
C ASP A 96 11.65 9.75 30.45
N PRO A 97 10.68 10.63 30.12
CA PRO A 97 10.90 12.07 30.11
C PRO A 97 11.28 12.66 31.48
N GLU A 98 10.78 12.09 32.58
CA GLU A 98 11.00 12.66 33.92
C GLU A 98 12.41 12.35 34.44
N ALA A 99 12.98 11.20 34.06
CA ALA A 99 14.33 10.82 34.45
C ALA A 99 15.40 11.63 33.71
N ASP A 100 15.11 12.10 32.50
CA ASP A 100 16.06 12.82 31.64
C ASP A 100 16.32 14.26 32.13
N ASP A 101 15.34 14.86 32.82
CA ASP A 101 15.48 16.18 33.47
C ASP A 101 16.43 16.15 34.68
N ASP A 102 16.56 14.98 35.35
CA ASP A 102 17.40 14.78 36.55
C ASP A 102 18.82 14.27 36.21
N GLN A 103 19.05 13.80 34.99
CA GLN A 103 20.31 13.18 34.53
C GLN A 103 21.03 13.96 33.44
N GLY A 104 20.99 15.30 33.47
CA GLY A 104 21.95 16.11 32.71
C GLY A 104 21.98 15.79 31.21
N TYR A 105 20.83 15.89 30.55
CA TYR A 105 20.71 15.85 29.10
C TYR A 105 21.79 16.74 28.45
N THR A 106 22.75 16.11 27.78
CA THR A 106 23.80 16.82 27.04
C THR A 106 23.36 16.94 25.60
N LYS A 107 22.89 18.13 25.21
CA LYS A 107 22.55 18.42 23.82
C LYS A 107 23.76 18.13 22.93
N VAL A 108 23.61 17.17 22.03
CA VAL A 108 24.63 16.83 21.03
C VAL A 108 24.64 17.93 19.97
N VAL A 109 25.79 18.56 19.78
CA VAL A 109 25.96 19.64 18.79
C VAL A 109 27.14 19.33 17.89
N HIS A 110 26.84 19.04 16.62
CA HIS A 110 27.82 18.92 15.56
C HIS A 110 27.86 20.23 14.75
N PRO A 111 29.00 20.93 14.69
CA PRO A 111 29.12 22.22 14.01
C PRO A 111 28.87 22.07 12.51
N LYS A 112 28.09 22.99 11.94
CA LYS A 112 27.72 23.04 10.52
C LYS A 112 27.79 24.47 10.02
N SER A 113 28.12 24.64 8.74
CA SER A 113 28.05 25.95 8.07
C SER A 113 26.60 26.43 7.94
N ASP A 114 26.38 27.74 7.93
CA ASP A 114 25.05 28.33 7.70
C ASP A 114 24.43 27.89 6.37
N ASP A 115 25.26 27.76 5.32
CA ASP A 115 24.82 27.30 4.00
C ASP A 115 24.39 25.83 4.05
N GLN A 116 25.13 25.00 4.77
CA GLN A 116 24.82 23.58 4.97
C GLN A 116 23.53 23.42 5.79
N ARG A 117 23.37 24.19 6.87
CA ARG A 117 22.15 24.21 7.68
C ARG A 117 20.93 24.58 6.85
N LYS A 118 21.06 25.56 5.95
CA LYS A 118 19.98 25.96 5.05
C LYS A 118 19.59 24.83 4.09
N ARG A 119 20.57 24.20 3.42
CA ARG A 119 20.31 23.06 2.51
C ARG A 119 19.63 21.90 3.23
N LEU A 120 20.15 21.53 4.40
CA LEU A 120 19.58 20.44 5.22
C LEU A 120 18.14 20.75 5.66
N THR A 121 17.88 21.98 6.12
CA THR A 121 16.52 22.42 6.49
C THR A 121 15.56 22.28 5.31
N ASP A 122 15.98 22.73 4.13
CA ASP A 122 15.17 22.65 2.92
C ASP A 122 14.92 21.20 2.46
N ALA A 123 15.86 20.30 2.69
CA ALA A 123 15.72 18.87 2.37
C ALA A 123 14.75 18.15 3.31
N ILE A 124 14.76 18.46 4.61
CA ILE A 124 13.98 17.70 5.61
C ILE A 124 12.59 18.27 5.91
N LYS A 125 12.32 19.55 5.61
CA LYS A 125 11.06 20.23 6.00
C LYS A 125 9.77 19.55 5.50
N HIS A 126 9.83 18.80 4.41
CA HIS A 126 8.66 18.14 3.82
C HIS A 126 8.46 16.70 4.30
N ILE A 127 9.42 16.15 5.03
CA ILE A 127 9.37 14.78 5.53
C ILE A 127 8.38 14.71 6.69
N LEU A 128 7.56 13.65 6.70
CA LEU A 128 6.49 13.44 7.68
C LEU A 128 6.96 13.58 9.13
N LEU A 129 8.17 13.13 9.45
CA LEU A 129 8.75 13.18 10.79
C LEU A 129 9.06 14.62 11.24
N PHE A 130 9.45 15.49 10.30
CA PHE A 130 9.98 16.82 10.63
C PHE A 130 9.00 17.96 10.31
N ARG A 131 7.94 17.71 9.52
CA ARG A 131 6.98 18.75 9.09
C ARG A 131 6.19 19.42 10.23
N SER A 132 6.10 18.75 11.39
CA SER A 132 5.35 19.22 12.56
C SER A 132 6.25 19.77 13.67
N LEU A 133 7.57 19.74 13.47
CA LEU A 133 8.52 20.34 14.41
C LEU A 133 8.45 21.85 14.29
N ASP A 134 8.58 22.53 15.43
CA ASP A 134 8.79 23.97 15.44
C ASP A 134 10.23 24.31 15.02
N GLN A 135 10.52 25.61 14.93
CA GLN A 135 11.82 26.08 14.48
C GLN A 135 12.94 25.69 15.46
N GLU A 136 12.68 25.67 16.77
CA GLU A 136 13.69 25.36 17.79
C GLU A 136 14.04 23.87 17.77
N GLN A 137 13.03 23.00 17.76
CA GLN A 137 13.16 21.55 17.61
C GLN A 137 13.86 21.18 16.30
N MET A 138 13.54 21.86 15.20
CA MET A 138 14.23 21.65 13.93
C MET A 138 15.73 21.99 14.05
N GLN A 139 16.08 23.08 14.72
CA GLN A 139 17.49 23.43 14.97
C GLN A 139 18.17 22.40 15.86
N GLU A 140 17.49 21.85 16.88
CA GLU A 140 18.03 20.79 17.73
C GLU A 140 18.30 19.50 16.96
N VAL A 141 17.37 19.08 16.10
CA VAL A 141 17.58 17.91 15.22
C VAL A 141 18.76 18.16 14.29
N LEU A 142 18.83 19.35 13.67
CA LEU A 142 19.96 19.71 12.80
C LEU A 142 21.29 19.74 13.58
N ASP A 143 21.30 20.18 14.83
CA ASP A 143 22.49 20.15 15.68
C ASP A 143 22.95 18.72 15.96
N ALA A 144 22.01 17.81 16.22
CA ALA A 144 22.28 16.39 16.50
C ALA A 144 22.71 15.57 15.27
N MET A 145 22.39 16.00 14.04
CA MET A 145 22.85 15.34 12.82
C MET A 145 24.39 15.37 12.73
N PHE A 146 25.02 14.25 12.37
CA PHE A 146 26.46 14.17 12.17
C PHE A 146 26.81 13.84 10.72
N GLU A 147 27.98 14.28 10.28
CA GLU A 147 28.48 14.02 8.93
C GLU A 147 29.02 12.58 8.82
N LYS A 148 28.75 11.93 7.68
CA LYS A 148 29.27 10.61 7.34
C LYS A 148 29.99 10.69 6.00
N GLU A 149 31.33 10.72 6.04
CA GLU A 149 32.15 10.65 4.83
C GLU A 149 32.04 9.26 4.20
N VAL A 150 31.85 9.23 2.87
CA VAL A 150 31.71 7.99 2.09
C VAL A 150 32.62 8.02 0.88
N SER A 151 33.27 6.90 0.61
CA SER A 151 34.12 6.74 -0.59
C SER A 151 33.30 6.28 -1.80
N PRO A 152 33.73 6.58 -3.04
CA PRO A 152 33.07 6.08 -4.24
C PRO A 152 32.96 4.54 -4.22
N GLY A 153 31.75 4.03 -4.42
CA GLY A 153 31.46 2.59 -4.39
C GLY A 153 31.24 1.99 -3.01
N GLN A 154 31.26 2.81 -1.94
CA GLN A 154 30.92 2.35 -0.60
C GLN A 154 29.41 2.21 -0.42
N GLU A 155 28.99 1.07 0.10
CA GLU A 155 27.58 0.81 0.46
C GLU A 155 27.27 1.49 1.80
N ILE A 156 26.23 2.34 1.83
CA ILE A 156 25.83 3.12 3.02
C ILE A 156 24.84 2.32 3.87
N ILE A 157 23.90 1.64 3.21
CA ILE A 157 22.85 0.79 3.80
C ILE A 157 22.64 -0.42 2.89
N THR A 158 22.37 -1.59 3.48
CA THR A 158 22.09 -2.84 2.74
C THR A 158 20.66 -3.28 3.00
N GLN A 159 20.04 -3.93 2.01
CA GLN A 159 18.70 -4.48 2.18
C GLN A 159 18.72 -5.63 3.19
N GLY A 160 17.85 -5.53 4.21
CA GLY A 160 17.72 -6.53 5.27
C GLY A 160 18.44 -6.16 6.56
N ASP A 161 19.25 -5.10 6.55
CA ASP A 161 19.88 -4.57 7.75
C ASP A 161 18.87 -3.75 8.59
N ASP A 162 19.14 -3.69 9.90
CA ASP A 162 18.37 -2.87 10.83
C ASP A 162 18.60 -1.37 10.53
N GLY A 163 17.51 -0.61 10.54
CA GLY A 163 17.52 0.82 10.19
C GLY A 163 17.58 1.72 11.42
N ASP A 164 18.78 2.12 11.82
CA ASP A 164 18.98 2.98 13.00
C ASP A 164 19.12 4.47 12.68
N ASN A 165 19.49 4.82 11.45
CA ASN A 165 19.87 6.17 11.06
C ASN A 165 19.05 6.69 9.87
N PHE A 166 18.83 8.00 9.85
CA PHE A 166 18.26 8.73 8.72
C PHE A 166 19.35 9.55 8.03
N TYR A 167 19.48 9.40 6.70
CA TYR A 167 20.53 10.06 5.91
C TYR A 167 19.97 11.14 4.99
N VAL A 168 20.71 12.24 4.86
CA VAL A 168 20.47 13.32 3.89
C VAL A 168 21.75 13.50 3.08
N ILE A 169 21.60 13.63 1.77
CA ILE A 169 22.73 13.93 0.88
C ILE A 169 22.96 15.45 0.94
N ASP A 170 24.20 15.85 1.23
CA ASP A 170 24.67 17.25 1.19
C ASP A 170 25.68 17.47 0.07
#